data_AF-A0A951A947-F1
#
_entry.id   AF-A0A951A947-F1
#
_cell.length_a   1.000
_cell.length_b   1.000
_cell.length_c   1.000
_cell.angle_alpha   90.00
_cell.angle_beta   90.00
_cell.angle_gamma   90.00
#
_symmetry.space_group_name_H-M   'P 1'
#
loop_
_entity.id
_entity.type
_entity.pdbx_description
1 polymer ?
#
loop_
_entity_poly.entity_id
_entity_poly.type
_entity_poly.pdbx_seq_one_letter_code
_entity_poly.pdbx_strand_id
1 'polypeptide(L)' 'MPRLGFGAFLAPHHPVGENPLLQFRRDLDLVEHLDKLGYDEFWCGEHHSSGWEMIGSPEMFLAA' A
#
# COMPACT_ATOMS: atom_id res chain seq x y z
N MET A 1 14.28 12.17 -24.90
CA MET A 1 14.25 10.82 -24.33
C MET A 1 12.89 10.62 -23.67
N PRO A 2 12.25 9.45 -23.76
CA PRO A 2 11.05 9.18 -22.98
C PRO A 2 11.38 9.31 -21.48
N ARG A 3 10.44 9.85 -20.69
CA ARG A 3 10.58 9.96 -19.23
C ARG A 3 10.65 8.55 -18.65
N LEU A 4 11.60 8.28 -17.74
CA LEU A 4 11.63 7.04 -16.99
C LEU A 4 10.47 7.06 -15.97
N GLY A 5 9.63 6.03 -15.99
CA GLY A 5 8.52 5.89 -15.05
C GLY A 5 8.97 5.33 -13.71
N PHE A 6 8.31 5.75 -12.64
CA PHE A 6 8.58 5.29 -11.27
C PHE A 6 7.36 4.58 -10.69
N GLY A 7 7.56 3.34 -10.26
CA GLY A 7 6.55 2.54 -9.56
C GLY A 7 6.92 2.28 -8.10
N ALA A 8 5.91 2.08 -7.25
CA ALA A 8 6.08 1.69 -5.86
C ALA A 8 5.31 0.40 -5.55
N PHE A 9 5.94 -0.50 -4.77
CA PHE A 9 5.30 -1.70 -4.25
C PHE A 9 5.15 -1.63 -2.73
N LEU A 10 3.92 -1.83 -2.25
CA LEU A 10 3.58 -1.93 -0.84
C LEU A 10 3.43 -3.40 -0.43
N ALA A 11 4.36 -3.86 0.40
CA ALA A 11 4.36 -5.18 1.04
C ALA A 11 3.61 -5.21 2.39
N PRO A 12 2.62 -4.34 2.60
CA PRO A 12 2.27 -3.68 3.89
C PRO A 12 2.84 -4.33 5.18
N HIS A 13 4.13 -4.13 5.50
CA HIS A 13 4.73 -4.71 6.70
C HIS A 13 4.43 -3.83 7.93
N HIS A 14 3.65 -4.34 8.88
CA HIS A 14 3.34 -3.64 10.12
C HIS A 14 3.81 -4.40 11.38
N PRO A 15 4.19 -3.68 12.44
CA PRO A 15 4.43 -4.29 13.74
C PRO A 15 3.19 -5.06 14.24
N VAL A 16 3.41 -6.27 14.76
CA VAL A 16 2.36 -7.06 15.41
C VAL A 16 1.84 -6.31 16.64
N GLY A 17 0.52 -6.26 16.80
CA GLY A 17 -0.16 -5.66 17.95
C GLY A 17 -0.59 -4.21 17.77
N GLU A 18 -0.30 -3.58 16.63
CA GLU A 18 -0.91 -2.31 16.24
C GLU A 18 -2.38 -2.49 15.84
N ASN A 19 -3.14 -1.38 15.86
CA ASN A 19 -4.55 -1.39 15.46
C ASN A 19 -4.67 -1.55 13.94
N PRO A 20 -5.38 -2.59 13.44
CA PRO A 20 -5.60 -2.83 12.01
C PRO A 20 -6.08 -1.62 11.21
N LEU A 21 -7.01 -0.85 11.77
CA LEU A 21 -7.59 0.30 11.09
C LEU A 21 -6.55 1.40 10.88
N LEU A 22 -5.64 1.60 11.83
CA LEU A 22 -4.57 2.59 11.71
C LEU A 22 -3.50 2.14 10.70
N GLN A 23 -3.25 0.84 10.61
CA GLN A 23 -2.34 0.26 9.61
C GLN A 23 -2.87 0.54 8.20
N PHE A 24 -4.13 0.20 7.92
CA PHE A 24 -4.76 0.51 6.63
C PHE A 24 -4.77 2.00 6.31
N ARG A 25 -5.06 2.86 7.31
CA ARG A 25 -5.07 4.30 7.08
C ARG A 25 -3.69 4.83 6.71
N ARG A 26 -2.65 4.33 7.37
CA ARG A 26 -1.25 4.68 7.05
C ARG A 26 -0.88 4.26 5.63
N ASP A 27 -1.35 3.09 5.19
CA ASP A 27 -1.11 2.61 3.83
C ASP A 27 -1.80 3.49 2.80
N LEU A 28 -3.06 3.88 3.02
CA LEU A 28 -3.78 4.82 2.14
C LEU A 28 -3.09 6.19 2.10
N ASP A 29 -2.69 6.73 3.25
CA ASP A 29 -1.97 8.00 3.34
C ASP A 29 -0.63 7.95 2.55
N LEU A 30 0.04 6.79 2.55
CA LEU A 30 1.25 6.56 1.75
C LEU A 30 0.94 6.58 0.25
N VAL A 31 -0.11 5.89 -0.20
CA VAL A 31 -0.50 5.89 -1.63
C VAL A 31 -0.81 7.31 -2.10
N GLU A 32 -1.58 8.08 -1.33
CA GLU A 32 -1.84 9.49 -1.64
C GLU A 32 -0.56 10.32 -1.70
N HIS A 33 0.42 10.01 -0.85
CA HIS A 33 1.69 10.72 -0.86
C HIS A 33 2.51 10.40 -2.10
N LEU A 34 2.53 9.14 -2.54
CA LEU A 34 3.19 8.70 -3.77
C LEU A 34 2.58 9.37 -5.01
N ASP A 35 1.25 9.51 -5.06
CA ASP A 35 0.56 10.26 -6.12
C ASP A 35 1.00 11.73 -6.15
N LYS A 36 1.05 12.40 -4.99
CA LYS A 36 1.54 13.78 -4.85
C LYS A 36 3.00 13.95 -5.29
N LEU A 37 3.82 12.90 -5.18
CA LEU A 37 5.21 12.88 -5.64
C LEU A 37 5.37 12.56 -7.13
N GLY A 38 4.30 12.15 -7.81
CA GLY A 38 4.28 11.88 -9.25
C GLY A 38 4.79 10.49 -9.64
N TYR A 39 4.60 9.49 -8.78
CA TYR A 39 4.79 8.09 -9.17
C TYR A 39 3.75 7.68 -10.23
N ASP A 40 4.18 6.90 -11.21
CA ASP A 40 3.34 6.48 -12.35
C ASP A 40 2.53 5.22 -12.03
N GLU A 41 3.01 4.37 -11.11
CA GLU A 41 2.39 3.09 -10.77
C GLU A 41 2.44 2.79 -9.27
N PHE A 42 1.39 2.16 -8.77
CA PHE A 42 1.32 1.64 -7.41
C PHE A 42 0.83 0.19 -7.42
N TRP A 43 1.51 -0.66 -6.65
CA TRP A 43 1.25 -2.08 -6.52
C TRP A 43 1.16 -2.42 -5.03
N CYS A 44 0.26 -3.33 -4.64
CA CYS A 44 0.21 -3.86 -3.28
C CYS A 44 0.10 -5.39 -3.30
N GLY A 45 0.64 -6.04 -2.26
CA GLY A 45 0.57 -7.48 -2.09
C GLY A 45 -0.72 -7.94 -1.41
N GLU A 46 -1.11 -9.19 -1.66
CA GLU A 46 -2.26 -9.87 -1.06
C GLU A 46 -1.81 -10.89 -0.01
N HIS A 47 -2.29 -10.76 1.22
CA HIS A 47 -1.91 -11.60 2.34
C HIS A 47 -3.11 -11.90 3.24
N HIS A 48 -3.30 -13.19 3.55
CA HIS A 48 -4.46 -13.69 4.30
C HIS A 48 -4.12 -14.17 5.71
N SER A 49 -2.87 -14.05 6.14
CA SER A 49 -2.35 -14.74 7.33
C SER A 49 -1.22 -13.96 8.00
N SER A 50 -0.75 -14.44 9.15
CA SER A 50 0.35 -13.90 9.98
C SER A 50 0.08 -12.60 10.74
N GLY A 51 -0.85 -11.75 10.29
CA GLY A 51 -1.13 -10.46 10.93
C GLY A 51 0.01 -9.44 10.79
N TRP A 52 1.01 -9.73 9.96
CA TRP A 52 2.11 -8.84 9.60
C TRP A 52 1.78 -8.01 8.37
N GLU A 53 1.06 -8.60 7.42
CA GLU A 53 0.67 -8.04 6.13
C GLU A 53 -0.86 -8.05 6.04
N MET A 54 -1.47 -6.87 6.12
CA MET A 54 -2.90 -6.78 6.46
C MET A 54 -3.84 -6.63 5.27
N ILE A 55 -3.31 -6.45 4.05
CA ILE A 55 -4.13 -6.32 2.83
C ILE A 55 -4.53 -7.73 2.34
N GLY A 56 -5.75 -8.17 2.66
CA GLY A 56 -6.31 -9.45 2.18
C GLY A 56 -7.12 -9.36 0.89
N SER A 57 -7.40 -8.14 0.41
CA SER A 57 -8.14 -7.89 -0.84
C SER A 57 -7.59 -6.60 -1.47
N PRO A 58 -6.59 -6.71 -2.36
CA PRO A 58 -5.99 -5.56 -3.02
C PRO A 58 -7.00 -4.72 -3.79
N GLU A 59 -7.99 -5.34 -4.41
CA GLU A 59 -9.03 -4.67 -5.19
C GLU A 59 -9.90 -3.75 -4.33
N MET A 60 -10.19 -4.15 -3.09
CA MET A 60 -10.92 -3.30 -2.14
C MET A 60 -10.03 -2.18 -1.61
N PHE A 61 -8.74 -2.46 -1.36
CA PHE A 61 -7.78 -1.45 -0.92
C PHE A 61 -7.57 -0.36 -1.98
N LEU A 62 -7.41 -0.75 -3.25
CA LEU A 62 -7.21 0.17 -4.36
C LEU A 62 -8.47 0.99 -4.71
N ALA A 63 -9.65 0.53 -4.31
CA ALA A 63 -10.92 1.22 -4.54
C ALA A 63 -11.30 2.24 -3.46
N ALA A 64 -10.62 2.21 -2.31
CA ALA A 64 -10.90 3.05 -1.13
C ALA A 64 -10.37 4.48 -1.30
#